data_AF-A0A953WQG3-F1
#
_entry.id   AF-A0A953WQG3-F1
#
_cell.length_a   1.000
_cell.length_b   1.000
_cell.length_c   1.000
_cell.angle_alpha   90.00
_cell.angle_beta   90.00
_cell.angle_gamma   90.00
#
_symmetry.space_group_name_H-M   'P 1'
#
loop_
_entity.id
_entity.type
_entity.pdbx_description
1 polymer ?
#
loop_
_entity_poly.entity_id
_entity_poly.type
_entity_poly.pdbx_seq_one_letter_code
_entity_poly.pdbx_strand_id
1 'polypeptide(L)'
;MKADLCRAFCDDITVTEVPAGLVVATAFRRDDGDRVSFYVLKDSDGRLRLEDDGATIQQLEAAGVDFDTDTRRRGLENLLSYVDAHFDVDEGTIKTRSFAEEELSRKALDFVGVMIRMSDFLLLTQEKVASTFKEDAADRIRTVVGDRARIRENEPVSAKLAEVRPDMVIENDARPPVAIFFGNSVARVNDAIFLHFAAMVEAKQDVAVVALLEDDHSVPNELRRRAANRLATVPVYRDDEEAAVARIAREALGTGYEQASTRH
;
A
#
# COMPACT_ATOMS: atom_id res chain seq x y z
N MET A 1 31.04 6.71 -25.35
CA MET A 1 30.31 7.30 -24.20
C MET A 1 29.18 8.24 -24.63
N LYS A 2 29.43 9.43 -25.20
CA LYS A 2 28.34 10.34 -25.63
C LYS A 2 27.40 9.70 -26.66
N ALA A 3 27.96 9.08 -27.70
CA ALA A 3 27.19 8.42 -28.76
C ALA A 3 26.39 7.23 -28.23
N ASP A 4 26.97 6.44 -27.32
CA ASP A 4 26.31 5.28 -26.72
C ASP A 4 25.17 5.70 -25.79
N LEU A 5 25.35 6.78 -25.03
CA LEU A 5 24.28 7.37 -24.22
C LEU A 5 23.15 7.89 -25.11
N CYS A 6 23.45 8.68 -26.15
CA CYS A 6 22.42 9.17 -27.07
C CYS A 6 21.66 8.00 -27.73
N ARG A 7 22.38 6.95 -28.11
CA ARG A 7 21.79 5.74 -28.69
C ARG A 7 20.85 5.04 -27.70
N ALA A 8 21.26 4.86 -26.44
CA ALA A 8 20.40 4.26 -25.42
C ALA A 8 19.09 5.05 -25.19
N PHE A 9 19.14 6.39 -25.28
CA PHE A 9 17.94 7.22 -25.16
C PHE A 9 17.09 7.24 -26.43
N CYS A 10 17.69 7.20 -27.62
CA CYS A 10 16.96 7.33 -28.89
C CYS A 10 16.44 5.99 -29.44
N ASP A 11 17.18 4.89 -29.29
CA ASP A 11 16.80 3.59 -29.87
C ASP A 11 15.56 2.98 -29.19
N ASP A 12 15.29 3.37 -27.95
CA ASP A 12 14.14 2.92 -27.17
C ASP A 12 12.92 3.86 -27.27
N ILE A 13 13.00 4.93 -28.07
CA ILE A 13 11.86 5.80 -28.39
C ILE A 13 11.31 5.39 -29.75
N THR A 14 10.01 5.06 -29.81
CA THR A 14 9.31 4.82 -31.06
C THR A 14 8.36 5.98 -31.36
N VAL A 15 8.35 6.42 -32.61
CA VAL A 15 7.41 7.43 -33.10
C VAL A 15 6.68 6.85 -34.30
N THR A 16 5.35 6.82 -34.23
CA THR A 16 4.49 6.23 -35.27
C THR A 16 3.48 7.28 -35.72
N GLU A 17 3.38 7.49 -37.04
CA GLU A 17 2.30 8.30 -37.61
C GLU A 17 0.97 7.53 -37.55
N VAL A 18 -0.08 8.21 -37.08
CA VAL A 18 -1.45 7.72 -37.01
C VAL A 18 -2.40 8.77 -37.58
N PRO A 19 -3.65 8.42 -37.97
CA PRO A 19 -4.57 9.39 -38.55
C PRO A 19 -4.81 10.65 -37.69
N ALA A 20 -4.68 10.52 -36.36
CA ALA A 20 -4.87 11.62 -35.42
C ALA A 20 -3.61 12.50 -35.21
N GLY A 21 -2.41 12.04 -35.58
CA GLY A 21 -1.15 12.72 -35.30
C GLY A 21 0.03 11.74 -35.16
N LEU A 22 0.82 11.90 -34.11
CA LEU A 22 1.92 10.99 -33.78
C LEU A 22 1.62 10.22 -32.50
N VAL A 23 2.06 8.98 -32.42
CA VAL A 23 2.18 8.22 -31.17
C VAL A 23 3.65 8.15 -30.82
N VAL A 24 4.00 8.55 -29.61
CA VAL A 24 5.35 8.46 -29.07
C VAL A 24 5.33 7.47 -27.92
N ALA A 25 6.10 6.39 -28.01
CA ALA A 25 6.35 5.48 -26.89
C ALA A 25 7.79 5.64 -26.43
N THR A 26 7.99 5.77 -25.12
CA THR A 26 9.30 6.04 -24.54
C THR A 26 9.99 4.79 -24.01
N ALA A 27 11.25 4.95 -23.58
CA ALA A 27 12.01 3.94 -22.85
C ALA A 27 11.49 3.71 -21.42
N PHE A 28 10.76 4.67 -20.85
CA PHE A 28 10.29 4.63 -19.48
C PHE A 28 9.05 3.75 -19.36
N ARG A 29 8.89 3.12 -18.20
CA ARG A 29 7.77 2.24 -17.90
C ARG A 29 6.99 2.75 -16.69
N ARG A 30 5.68 2.52 -16.70
CA ARG A 30 4.82 2.65 -15.53
C ARG A 30 4.98 1.43 -14.62
N ASP A 31 4.31 1.46 -13.48
CA ASP A 31 4.30 0.39 -12.49
C ASP A 31 3.69 -0.94 -13.00
N ASP A 32 2.80 -0.88 -13.99
CA ASP A 32 2.27 -2.05 -14.71
C ASP A 32 3.28 -2.70 -15.67
N GLY A 33 4.42 -2.07 -15.92
CA GLY A 33 5.45 -2.51 -16.85
C GLY A 33 5.26 -2.04 -18.30
N ASP A 34 4.17 -1.34 -18.60
CA ASP A 34 3.92 -0.77 -19.92
C ASP A 34 4.77 0.47 -20.15
N ARG A 35 5.11 0.73 -21.41
CA ARG A 35 5.87 1.92 -21.79
C ARG A 35 5.00 3.15 -21.61
N VAL A 36 5.57 4.20 -21.03
CA VAL A 36 4.94 5.53 -21.03
C VAL A 36 4.84 5.97 -22.49
N SER A 37 3.60 6.12 -22.97
CA SER A 37 3.27 6.54 -24.31
C SER A 37 2.26 7.69 -24.32
N PHE A 38 2.31 8.50 -25.36
CA PHE A 38 1.41 9.64 -25.52
C PHE A 38 1.25 10.00 -27.00
N TYR A 39 0.18 10.71 -27.29
CA TYR A 39 -0.14 11.24 -28.61
C TYR A 39 0.35 12.68 -28.72
N VAL A 40 0.85 13.05 -29.90
CA VAL A 40 1.07 14.43 -30.31
C VAL A 40 0.00 14.75 -31.35
N LEU A 41 -0.96 15.58 -30.96
CA LEU A 41 -2.12 15.94 -31.78
C LEU A 41 -2.02 17.39 -32.21
N LYS A 42 -2.47 17.69 -33.43
CA LYS A 42 -2.51 19.06 -33.96
C LYS A 42 -3.96 19.55 -33.96
N ASP A 43 -4.20 20.72 -33.37
CA ASP A 43 -5.51 21.35 -33.38
C ASP A 43 -5.79 22.10 -34.70
N SER A 44 -7.00 22.66 -34.82
CA SER A 44 -7.43 23.39 -36.02
C SER A 44 -6.61 24.64 -36.31
N ASP A 45 -5.98 25.23 -35.30
CA ASP A 45 -5.15 26.43 -35.42
C ASP A 45 -3.68 26.08 -35.71
N GLY A 46 -3.39 24.79 -35.86
CA GLY A 46 -2.05 24.28 -36.14
C GLY A 46 -1.15 24.22 -34.91
N ARG A 47 -1.70 24.35 -33.70
CA ARG A 47 -0.95 24.19 -32.45
C ARG A 47 -0.98 22.74 -32.01
N LEU A 48 -0.03 22.34 -31.16
CA LEU A 48 0.11 20.97 -30.70
C LEU A 48 -0.44 20.79 -29.30
N ARG A 49 -1.00 19.62 -29.01
CA ARG A 49 -1.28 19.15 -27.64
C ARG A 49 -0.73 17.74 -27.44
N LEU A 50 -0.43 17.41 -26.19
CA LEU A 50 -0.10 16.05 -25.77
C LEU A 50 -1.29 15.43 -25.06
N GLU A 51 -1.49 14.14 -25.29
CA GLU A 51 -2.59 13.38 -24.74
C GLU A 51 -2.12 11.96 -24.37
N ASP A 52 -2.55 11.42 -23.24
CA ASP A 52 -2.27 10.02 -22.92
C ASP A 52 -3.22 9.06 -23.67
N ASP A 53 -3.14 7.76 -23.39
CA ASP A 53 -3.98 6.75 -24.03
C ASP A 53 -5.33 6.51 -23.30
N GLY A 54 -5.61 7.30 -22.26
CA GLY A 54 -6.79 7.18 -21.41
C GLY A 54 -6.75 6.03 -20.40
N ALA A 55 -5.69 5.22 -20.39
CA ALA A 55 -5.58 4.12 -19.43
C ALA A 55 -5.03 4.57 -18.07
N THR A 56 -4.32 5.70 -18.00
CA THR A 56 -3.51 6.05 -16.81
C THR A 56 -4.35 6.20 -15.55
N ILE A 57 -5.41 7.01 -15.57
CA ILE A 57 -6.27 7.21 -14.39
C ILE A 57 -7.02 5.92 -14.05
N GLN A 58 -7.57 5.25 -15.06
CA GLN A 58 -8.33 4.01 -14.87
C GLN A 58 -7.49 2.90 -14.21
N GLN A 59 -6.22 2.77 -14.61
CA GLN A 59 -5.31 1.80 -14.01
C GLN A 59 -4.98 2.13 -12.55
N LEU A 60 -4.75 3.41 -12.23
CA LEU A 60 -4.51 3.83 -10.84
C LEU A 60 -5.75 3.61 -9.97
N GLU A 61 -6.94 3.90 -10.47
CA GLU A 61 -8.21 3.62 -9.79
C GLU A 61 -8.41 2.12 -9.57
N ALA A 62 -8.12 1.30 -10.59
CA ALA A 62 -8.16 -0.16 -10.48
C ALA A 62 -7.14 -0.69 -9.46
N ALA A 63 -6.01 0.00 -9.27
CA ALA A 63 -5.02 -0.28 -8.23
C ALA A 63 -5.38 0.32 -6.85
N GLY A 64 -6.58 0.89 -6.70
CA GLY A 64 -7.12 1.37 -5.43
C GLY A 64 -6.87 2.86 -5.15
N VAL A 65 -6.40 3.63 -6.12
CA VAL A 65 -6.29 5.09 -6.00
C VAL A 65 -7.65 5.73 -6.21
N ASP A 66 -8.26 6.18 -5.13
CA ASP A 66 -9.51 6.96 -5.17
C ASP A 66 -9.22 8.45 -5.41
N PHE A 67 -9.43 8.93 -6.64
CA PHE A 67 -9.30 10.35 -7.02
C PHE A 67 -10.54 11.20 -6.68
N ASP A 68 -11.60 10.63 -6.11
CA ASP A 68 -12.77 11.40 -5.67
C ASP A 68 -12.55 12.15 -4.36
N THR A 69 -11.51 11.77 -3.62
CA THR A 69 -11.10 12.50 -2.41
C THR A 69 -10.48 13.87 -2.74
N ASP A 70 -10.87 14.91 -1.99
CA ASP A 70 -10.38 16.29 -2.18
C ASP A 70 -8.85 16.40 -2.14
N THR A 71 -8.17 15.55 -1.35
CA THR A 71 -6.71 15.58 -1.23
C THR A 71 -6.03 15.00 -2.46
N ARG A 72 -6.50 13.87 -2.98
CA ARG A 72 -5.89 13.23 -4.17
C ARG A 72 -6.25 13.97 -5.44
N ARG A 73 -7.48 14.50 -5.55
CA ARG A 73 -7.88 15.39 -6.64
C ARG A 73 -6.96 16.61 -6.72
N ARG A 74 -6.75 17.31 -5.60
CA ARG A 74 -5.80 18.44 -5.55
C ARG A 74 -4.36 18.02 -5.85
N GLY A 75 -3.94 16.85 -5.37
CA GLY A 75 -2.62 16.29 -5.70
C GLY A 75 -2.44 16.09 -7.21
N LEU A 76 -3.45 15.50 -7.85
CA LEU A 76 -3.48 15.27 -9.30
C LEU A 76 -3.45 16.59 -10.06
N GLU A 77 -4.33 17.52 -9.72
CA GLU A 77 -4.38 18.86 -10.32
C GLU A 77 -3.03 19.60 -10.20
N ASN A 78 -2.41 19.55 -9.01
CA ASN A 78 -1.10 20.14 -8.79
C ASN A 78 -0.03 19.48 -9.68
N LEU A 79 -0.02 18.16 -9.78
CA LEU A 79 0.93 17.42 -10.62
C LEU A 79 0.77 17.77 -12.11
N LEU A 80 -0.47 17.83 -12.59
CA LEU A 80 -0.76 18.16 -13.99
C LEU A 80 -0.47 19.63 -14.32
N SER A 81 -0.64 20.54 -13.35
CA SER A 81 -0.40 21.98 -13.54
C SER A 81 1.05 22.30 -13.93
N TYR A 82 2.03 21.48 -13.54
CA TYR A 82 3.45 21.65 -13.91
C TYR A 82 3.68 21.64 -15.42
N VAL A 83 2.80 20.99 -16.18
CA VAL A 83 2.91 20.87 -17.64
C VAL A 83 1.78 21.55 -18.39
N ASP A 84 0.97 22.35 -17.68
CA ASP A 84 -0.29 22.93 -18.17
C ASP A 84 -1.26 21.85 -18.70
N ALA A 85 -1.33 20.70 -18.00
CA ALA A 85 -2.28 19.63 -18.30
C ALA A 85 -3.48 19.62 -17.36
N HIS A 86 -4.51 18.88 -17.77
CA HIS A 86 -5.71 18.60 -17.01
C HIS A 86 -6.23 17.21 -17.38
N PHE A 87 -7.00 16.60 -16.48
CA PHE A 87 -7.75 15.40 -16.77
C PHE A 87 -9.11 15.79 -17.36
N ASP A 88 -9.40 15.28 -18.55
CA ASP A 88 -10.68 15.40 -19.21
C ASP A 88 -11.56 14.22 -18.78
N VAL A 89 -12.54 14.48 -17.93
CA VAL A 89 -13.41 13.42 -17.36
C VAL A 89 -14.31 12.80 -18.42
N ASP A 90 -14.71 13.57 -19.43
CA ASP A 90 -15.63 13.09 -20.47
C ASP A 90 -14.94 12.14 -21.45
N GLU A 91 -13.68 12.42 -21.77
CA GLU A 91 -12.86 11.57 -22.65
C GLU A 91 -11.99 10.57 -21.90
N GLY A 92 -11.82 10.75 -20.59
CA GLY A 92 -10.99 9.88 -19.74
C GLY A 92 -9.49 10.02 -20.01
N THR A 93 -9.04 11.12 -20.61
CA THR A 93 -7.63 11.33 -20.98
C THR A 93 -7.01 12.54 -20.31
N ILE A 94 -5.69 12.50 -20.11
CA ILE A 94 -4.89 13.61 -19.61
C ILE A 94 -4.41 14.41 -20.81
N LYS A 95 -4.75 15.70 -20.86
CA LYS A 95 -4.45 16.59 -21.99
C LYS A 95 -3.69 17.83 -21.56
N THR A 96 -2.64 18.19 -22.30
CA THR A 96 -2.03 19.52 -22.19
C THR A 96 -2.90 20.57 -22.88
N ARG A 97 -2.78 21.82 -22.47
CA ARG A 97 -3.20 22.95 -23.31
C ARG A 97 -2.41 22.96 -24.62
N SER A 98 -3.00 23.51 -25.69
CA SER A 98 -2.29 23.67 -26.95
C SER A 98 -1.09 24.62 -26.83
N PHE A 99 0.03 24.26 -27.44
CA PHE A 99 1.30 25.00 -27.43
C PHE A 99 1.92 25.07 -28.84
N ALA A 100 2.95 25.91 -29.01
CA ALA A 100 3.60 26.09 -30.30
C ALA A 100 4.56 24.94 -30.63
N GLU A 101 4.74 24.61 -31.91
CA GLU A 101 5.52 23.42 -32.34
C GLU A 101 6.97 23.44 -31.82
N GLU A 102 7.56 24.62 -31.64
CA GLU A 102 8.92 24.80 -31.13
C GLU A 102 9.08 24.34 -29.67
N GLU A 103 7.98 24.22 -28.92
CA GLU A 103 7.98 23.76 -27.53
C GLU A 103 7.86 22.24 -27.40
N LEU A 104 7.61 21.52 -28.50
CA LEU A 104 7.28 20.09 -28.48
C LEU A 104 8.28 19.25 -27.70
N SER A 105 9.59 19.40 -27.98
CA SER A 105 10.62 18.58 -27.34
C SER A 105 10.64 18.75 -25.82
N ARG A 106 10.48 19.99 -25.34
CA ARG A 106 10.46 20.29 -23.91
C ARG A 106 9.18 19.77 -23.26
N LYS A 107 8.02 20.13 -23.82
CA LYS A 107 6.70 19.73 -23.31
C LYS A 107 6.54 18.21 -23.29
N ALA A 108 7.09 17.49 -24.27
CA ALA A 108 7.09 16.03 -24.31
C ALA A 108 7.87 15.40 -23.14
N LEU A 109 9.08 15.88 -22.87
CA LEU A 109 9.89 15.39 -21.76
C LEU A 109 9.24 15.71 -20.40
N ASP A 110 8.71 16.93 -20.25
CA ASP A 110 8.02 17.34 -19.03
C ASP A 110 6.76 16.47 -18.81
N PHE A 111 5.99 16.20 -19.87
CA PHE A 111 4.80 15.34 -19.83
C PHE A 111 5.15 13.91 -19.42
N VAL A 112 6.17 13.31 -20.01
CA VAL A 112 6.68 11.97 -19.61
C VAL A 112 7.06 11.94 -18.14
N GLY A 113 7.72 12.99 -17.64
CA GLY A 113 8.06 13.13 -16.23
C GLY A 113 6.83 13.14 -15.32
N VAL A 114 5.77 13.82 -15.73
CA VAL A 114 4.47 13.79 -15.03
C VAL A 114 3.86 12.39 -15.07
N MET A 115 3.83 11.74 -16.25
CA MET A 115 3.25 10.39 -16.39
C MET A 115 3.95 9.34 -15.52
N ILE A 116 5.27 9.41 -15.36
CA ILE A 116 6.00 8.52 -14.43
C ILE A 116 5.59 8.78 -12.97
N ARG A 117 5.45 10.06 -12.60
CA ARG A 117 5.08 10.46 -11.23
C ARG A 117 3.63 10.15 -10.87
N MET A 118 2.80 9.79 -11.84
CA MET A 118 1.44 9.31 -11.57
C MET A 118 1.45 8.06 -10.69
N SER A 119 2.48 7.20 -10.78
CA SER A 119 2.62 6.03 -9.92
C SER A 119 2.87 6.37 -8.44
N ASP A 120 3.26 7.61 -8.11
CA ASP A 120 3.43 8.04 -6.71
C ASP A 120 2.11 7.96 -5.92
N PHE A 121 0.96 8.05 -6.59
CA PHE A 121 -0.35 7.90 -5.94
C PHE A 121 -0.60 6.50 -5.36
N LEU A 122 0.07 5.46 -5.88
CA LEU A 122 -0.04 4.09 -5.36
C LEU A 122 0.53 3.97 -3.95
N LEU A 123 1.60 4.71 -3.66
CA LEU A 123 2.22 4.73 -2.32
C LEU A 123 1.26 5.31 -1.28
N LEU A 124 0.45 6.30 -1.67
CA LEU A 124 -0.56 6.93 -0.80
C LEU A 124 -1.76 6.02 -0.52
N THR A 125 -2.02 5.03 -1.36
CA THR A 125 -3.06 4.01 -1.10
C THR A 125 -2.58 2.98 -0.11
N GLN A 126 -1.33 2.53 -0.21
CA GLN A 126 -0.76 1.54 0.71
C GLN A 126 -0.75 2.04 2.16
N GLU A 127 -0.39 3.30 2.42
CA GLU A 127 -0.39 3.86 3.78
C GLU A 127 -1.79 3.96 4.41
N LYS A 128 -2.79 4.38 3.62
CA LYS A 128 -4.19 4.50 4.11
C LYS A 128 -4.81 3.14 4.42
N VAL A 129 -4.57 2.16 3.54
CA VAL A 129 -5.05 0.79 3.70
C VAL A 129 -4.43 0.14 4.93
N ALA A 130 -3.11 0.29 5.11
CA ALA A 130 -2.39 -0.16 6.29
C ALA A 130 -2.92 0.45 7.61
N SER A 131 -3.28 1.74 7.63
CA SER A 131 -3.85 2.39 8.82
C SER A 131 -5.23 1.83 9.16
N THR A 132 -6.09 1.68 8.14
CA THR A 132 -7.47 1.20 8.32
C THR A 132 -7.49 -0.24 8.83
N PHE A 133 -6.62 -1.11 8.30
CA PHE A 133 -6.47 -2.49 8.81
C PHE A 133 -6.18 -2.54 10.32
N LYS A 134 -5.22 -1.74 10.80
CA LYS A 134 -4.84 -1.73 12.22
C LYS A 134 -5.99 -1.27 13.11
N GLU A 135 -6.68 -0.22 12.69
CA GLU A 135 -7.82 0.35 13.41
C GLU A 135 -8.96 -0.66 13.51
N ASP A 136 -9.39 -1.23 12.38
CA ASP A 136 -10.47 -2.22 12.30
C ASP A 136 -10.16 -3.48 13.13
N ALA A 137 -8.95 -4.01 12.99
CA ALA A 137 -8.51 -5.18 13.73
C ALA A 137 -8.49 -4.91 15.23
N ALA A 138 -7.97 -3.75 15.65
CA ALA A 138 -7.94 -3.37 17.05
C ALA A 138 -9.36 -3.22 17.63
N ASP A 139 -10.27 -2.56 16.92
CA ASP A 139 -11.66 -2.39 17.36
C ASP A 139 -12.39 -3.73 17.50
N ARG A 140 -12.17 -4.64 16.55
CA ARG A 140 -12.75 -5.99 16.61
C ARG A 140 -12.19 -6.80 17.76
N ILE A 141 -10.87 -6.73 18.00
CA ILE A 141 -10.23 -7.38 19.16
C ILE A 141 -10.78 -6.80 20.47
N ARG A 142 -10.90 -5.48 20.61
CA ARG A 142 -11.49 -4.84 21.80
C ARG A 142 -12.92 -5.33 22.05
N THR A 143 -13.73 -5.38 20.99
CA THR A 143 -15.12 -5.87 21.05
C THR A 143 -15.20 -7.32 21.51
N VAL A 144 -14.37 -8.19 20.93
CA VAL A 144 -14.37 -9.62 21.27
C VAL A 144 -13.78 -9.87 22.65
N VAL A 145 -12.76 -9.13 23.08
CA VAL A 145 -12.20 -9.30 24.42
C VAL A 145 -13.15 -8.76 25.48
N GLY A 146 -13.70 -7.57 25.27
CA GLY A 146 -14.57 -6.86 26.21
C GLY A 146 -13.89 -6.66 27.58
N ASP A 147 -14.69 -6.67 28.66
CA ASP A 147 -14.19 -6.47 30.03
C ASP A 147 -13.47 -7.70 30.62
N ARG A 148 -13.22 -8.75 29.83
CA ARG A 148 -12.65 -10.02 30.30
C ARG A 148 -11.14 -10.01 30.41
N ALA A 149 -10.47 -9.04 29.81
CA ALA A 149 -9.05 -8.83 29.90
C ALA A 149 -8.73 -7.34 29.72
N ARG A 150 -7.60 -6.91 30.28
CA ARG A 150 -7.11 -5.55 30.09
C ARG A 150 -6.36 -5.47 28.78
N ILE A 151 -6.61 -4.41 28.00
CA ILE A 151 -5.88 -4.12 26.77
C ILE A 151 -4.99 -2.89 26.99
N ARG A 152 -3.72 -3.00 26.59
CA ARG A 152 -2.76 -1.88 26.52
C ARG A 152 -2.25 -1.77 25.09
N GLU A 153 -2.03 -0.55 24.60
CA GLU A 153 -1.67 -0.31 23.20
C GLU A 153 -0.34 0.42 23.10
N ASN A 154 0.49 0.03 22.12
CA ASN A 154 1.81 0.62 21.89
C ASN A 154 2.72 0.64 23.14
N GLU A 155 2.49 -0.32 24.04
CA GLU A 155 3.21 -0.47 25.29
C GLU A 155 3.99 -1.79 25.30
N PRO A 156 5.19 -1.82 25.93
CA PRO A 156 5.93 -3.05 26.08
C PRO A 156 5.19 -4.02 27.01
N VAL A 157 5.38 -5.32 26.77
CA VAL A 157 4.81 -6.39 27.61
C VAL A 157 5.31 -6.26 29.04
N SER A 158 6.60 -6.01 29.23
CA SER A 158 7.21 -5.75 30.54
C SER A 158 8.46 -4.87 30.38
N ALA A 159 8.98 -4.33 31.49
CA ALA A 159 10.20 -3.51 31.47
C ALA A 159 11.44 -4.25 30.91
N LYS A 160 11.47 -5.60 31.02
CA LYS A 160 12.54 -6.44 30.47
C LYS A 160 12.43 -6.63 28.96
N LEU A 161 11.26 -6.36 28.38
CA LEU A 161 10.94 -6.53 26.97
C LEU A 161 10.62 -5.18 26.32
N ALA A 162 11.31 -4.11 26.75
CA ALA A 162 11.04 -2.74 26.31
C ALA A 162 11.61 -2.41 24.92
N GLU A 163 12.49 -3.26 24.38
CA GLU A 163 13.16 -3.05 23.09
C GLU A 163 12.18 -3.09 21.90
N VAL A 164 11.15 -3.94 21.99
CA VAL A 164 10.13 -4.06 20.96
C VAL A 164 8.75 -3.83 21.57
N ARG A 165 7.97 -2.96 20.91
CA ARG A 165 6.61 -2.62 21.31
C ARG A 165 5.59 -3.33 20.40
N PRO A 166 4.76 -4.22 20.97
CA PRO A 166 3.56 -4.72 20.29
C PRO A 166 2.60 -3.58 19.94
N ASP A 167 1.78 -3.78 18.91
CA ASP A 167 0.66 -2.86 18.64
C ASP A 167 -0.37 -2.96 19.77
N MET A 168 -0.64 -4.17 20.28
CA MET A 168 -1.52 -4.41 21.44
C MET A 168 -0.95 -5.46 22.40
N VAL A 169 -1.27 -5.32 23.69
CA VAL A 169 -1.01 -6.31 24.73
C VAL A 169 -2.33 -6.62 25.45
N ILE A 170 -2.73 -7.88 25.48
CA ILE A 170 -3.91 -8.36 26.21
C ILE A 170 -3.43 -9.07 27.48
N GLU A 171 -3.92 -8.62 28.63
CA GLU A 171 -3.58 -9.15 29.95
C GLU A 171 -4.81 -9.74 30.63
N ASN A 172 -4.72 -11.01 30.97
CA ASN A 172 -5.73 -11.73 31.76
C ASN A 172 -5.01 -12.37 32.95
N ASP A 173 -5.52 -12.17 34.17
CA ASP A 173 -4.88 -12.65 35.40
C ASP A 173 -4.65 -14.18 35.44
N ALA A 174 -5.42 -14.94 34.67
CA ALA A 174 -5.34 -16.40 34.62
C ALA A 174 -4.42 -16.94 33.50
N ARG A 175 -3.84 -16.09 32.65
CA ARG A 175 -3.08 -16.51 31.46
C ARG A 175 -1.84 -15.64 31.19
N PRO A 176 -0.85 -16.16 30.44
CA PRO A 176 0.25 -15.35 29.95
C PRO A 176 -0.28 -14.17 29.11
N PRO A 177 0.38 -12.99 29.18
CA PRO A 177 0.00 -11.86 28.34
C PRO A 177 0.15 -12.20 26.86
N VAL A 178 -0.78 -11.71 26.04
CA VAL A 178 -0.76 -11.87 24.59
C VAL A 178 -0.25 -10.57 23.95
N ALA A 179 0.90 -10.63 23.29
CA ALA A 179 1.48 -9.54 22.51
C ALA A 179 1.08 -9.68 21.04
N ILE A 180 0.44 -8.66 20.48
CA ILE A 180 -0.09 -8.67 19.12
C ILE A 180 0.69 -7.68 18.25
N PHE A 181 1.14 -8.17 17.11
CA PHE A 181 1.74 -7.39 16.04
C PHE A 181 0.83 -7.43 14.82
N PHE A 182 0.41 -6.27 14.34
CA PHE A 182 -0.28 -6.12 13.06
C PHE A 182 0.75 -6.22 11.93
N GLY A 183 0.82 -7.41 11.35
CA GLY A 183 1.81 -7.85 10.37
C GLY A 183 1.49 -7.39 8.96
N ASN A 184 1.40 -6.08 8.75
CA ASN A 184 1.27 -5.45 7.44
C ASN A 184 2.63 -5.20 6.75
N SER A 185 3.73 -5.69 7.33
CA SER A 185 5.07 -5.56 6.79
C SER A 185 6.02 -6.64 7.32
N VAL A 186 7.09 -6.89 6.56
CA VAL A 186 8.19 -7.79 6.94
C VAL A 186 8.82 -7.38 8.28
N ALA A 187 9.00 -6.07 8.51
CA ALA A 187 9.59 -5.55 9.74
C ALA A 187 8.74 -5.91 10.96
N ARG A 188 7.42 -5.67 10.91
CA ARG A 188 6.51 -5.98 12.04
C ARG A 188 6.45 -7.47 12.37
N VAL A 189 6.50 -8.35 11.37
CA VAL A 189 6.54 -9.80 11.61
C VAL A 189 7.88 -10.23 12.22
N ASN A 190 8.99 -9.62 11.81
CA ASN A 190 10.29 -9.88 12.44
C ASN A 190 10.36 -9.36 13.89
N ASP A 191 9.76 -8.20 14.18
CA ASP A 191 9.62 -7.69 15.55
C ASP A 191 8.89 -8.69 16.45
N ALA A 192 7.81 -9.30 15.96
CA ALA A 192 7.07 -10.34 16.68
C ALA A 192 7.97 -11.56 16.98
N ILE A 193 8.71 -12.04 15.98
CA ILE A 193 9.66 -13.14 16.14
C ILE A 193 10.76 -12.77 17.16
N PHE A 194 11.28 -11.55 17.09
CA PHE A 194 12.29 -11.06 18.01
C PHE A 194 11.76 -11.02 19.44
N LEU A 195 10.57 -10.44 19.67
CA LEU A 195 9.95 -10.40 20.99
C LEU A 195 9.76 -11.81 21.55
N HIS A 196 9.33 -12.77 20.72
CA HIS A 196 9.20 -14.16 21.15
C HIS A 196 10.53 -14.74 21.63
N PHE A 197 11.63 -14.51 20.89
CA PHE A 197 12.96 -14.95 21.31
C PHE A 197 13.44 -14.24 22.58
N ALA A 198 13.30 -12.92 22.68
CA ALA A 198 13.68 -12.15 23.86
C ALA A 198 12.90 -12.61 25.11
N ALA A 199 11.60 -12.87 24.97
CA ALA A 199 10.74 -13.39 26.05
C ALA A 199 11.21 -14.78 26.51
N MET A 200 11.45 -15.69 25.57
CA MET A 200 11.83 -17.08 25.88
C MET A 200 13.26 -17.19 26.42
N VAL A 201 14.23 -16.55 25.78
CA VAL A 201 15.67 -16.79 26.01
C VAL A 201 16.23 -15.84 27.07
N GLU A 202 15.92 -14.55 26.96
CA GLU A 202 16.55 -13.52 27.78
C GLU A 202 15.74 -13.24 29.05
N ALA A 203 14.46 -12.89 28.89
CA ALA A 203 13.60 -12.51 30.00
C ALA A 203 13.07 -13.72 30.78
N LYS A 204 13.03 -14.91 30.15
CA LYS A 204 12.40 -16.15 30.65
C LYS A 204 10.98 -15.88 31.17
N GLN A 205 10.22 -15.13 30.38
CA GLN A 205 8.87 -14.72 30.68
C GLN A 205 7.93 -15.41 29.70
N ASP A 206 6.89 -16.06 30.22
CA ASP A 206 5.84 -16.63 29.38
C ASP A 206 5.04 -15.48 28.74
N VAL A 207 5.06 -15.42 27.42
CA VAL A 207 4.34 -14.45 26.60
C VAL A 207 3.85 -15.17 25.35
N ALA A 208 2.55 -15.08 25.07
CA ALA A 208 2.00 -15.55 23.81
C ALA A 208 2.18 -14.43 22.78
N VAL A 209 2.96 -14.66 21.72
CA VAL A 209 3.18 -13.66 20.68
C VAL A 209 2.37 -14.02 19.44
N VAL A 210 1.63 -13.07 18.91
CA VAL A 210 0.75 -13.20 17.75
C VAL A 210 1.16 -12.21 16.67
N ALA A 211 1.22 -12.67 15.43
CA ALA A 211 1.30 -11.79 14.26
C ALA A 211 0.01 -11.90 13.46
N LEU A 212 -0.85 -10.89 13.52
CA LEU A 212 -2.07 -10.81 12.70
C LEU A 212 -1.70 -10.21 11.35
N LEU A 213 -1.68 -11.03 10.30
CA LEU A 213 -1.39 -10.56 8.94
C LEU A 213 -2.64 -9.89 8.36
N GLU A 214 -2.45 -8.84 7.57
CA GLU A 214 -3.56 -8.17 6.87
C GLU A 214 -4.17 -9.10 5.82
N ASP A 215 -3.32 -9.63 4.93
CA ASP A 215 -3.69 -10.59 3.89
C ASP A 215 -2.57 -11.62 3.63
N ASP A 216 -2.80 -12.56 2.70
CA ASP A 216 -1.83 -13.59 2.33
C ASP A 216 -0.56 -13.05 1.64
N HIS A 217 -0.59 -11.82 1.11
CA HIS A 217 0.50 -11.20 0.36
C HIS A 217 1.32 -10.19 1.20
N SER A 218 0.89 -9.91 2.43
CA SER A 218 1.50 -8.93 3.33
C SER A 218 2.97 -9.21 3.64
N VAL A 219 3.39 -10.48 3.57
CA VAL A 219 4.78 -10.92 3.74
C VAL A 219 5.11 -12.11 2.84
N PRO A 220 6.41 -12.32 2.49
CA PRO A 220 6.83 -13.49 1.76
C PRO A 220 6.48 -14.81 2.48
N ASN A 221 6.09 -15.83 1.70
CA ASN A 221 5.69 -17.15 2.22
C ASN A 221 6.72 -17.79 3.17
N GLU A 222 8.01 -17.59 2.91
CA GLU A 222 9.07 -18.11 3.78
C GLU A 222 9.02 -17.48 5.18
N LEU A 223 8.81 -16.16 5.27
CA LEU A 223 8.70 -15.45 6.53
C LEU A 223 7.42 -15.83 7.26
N ARG A 224 6.29 -15.94 6.56
CA ARG A 224 5.03 -16.42 7.14
C ARG A 224 5.17 -17.80 7.77
N ARG A 225 5.76 -18.75 7.03
CA ARG A 225 6.03 -20.11 7.54
C ARG A 225 6.94 -20.08 8.77
N ARG A 226 7.96 -19.23 8.76
CA ARG A 226 8.88 -19.04 9.89
C ARG A 226 8.17 -18.50 11.13
N ALA A 227 7.29 -17.51 10.96
CA ALA A 227 6.46 -16.96 12.02
C ALA A 227 5.49 -18.02 12.57
N ALA A 228 4.78 -18.75 11.70
CA ALA A 228 3.83 -19.79 12.09
C ALA A 228 4.45 -20.93 12.91
N ASN A 229 5.75 -21.21 12.70
CA ASN A 229 6.48 -22.23 13.46
C ASN A 229 7.03 -21.74 14.82
N ARG A 230 6.94 -20.44 15.13
CA ARG A 230 7.56 -19.84 16.33
C ARG A 230 6.56 -19.12 17.21
N LEU A 231 5.64 -18.39 16.59
CA LEU A 231 4.63 -17.59 17.27
C LEU A 231 3.46 -18.48 17.73
N ALA A 232 2.67 -17.99 18.69
CA ALA A 232 1.50 -18.70 19.19
C ALA A 232 0.46 -18.91 18.08
N THR A 233 0.21 -17.88 17.28
CA THR A 233 -0.60 -17.99 16.06
C THR A 233 -0.28 -16.88 15.06
N VAL A 234 -0.55 -17.14 13.79
CA VAL A 234 -0.37 -16.20 12.66
C VAL A 234 -1.62 -16.18 11.78
N PRO A 235 -2.76 -15.66 12.29
CA PRO A 235 -3.98 -15.52 11.51
C PRO A 235 -3.84 -14.48 10.39
N VAL A 236 -4.62 -14.64 9.33
CA VAL A 236 -4.82 -13.65 8.27
C VAL A 236 -6.17 -12.98 8.52
N TYR A 237 -6.24 -11.66 8.47
CA TYR A 237 -7.41 -10.89 8.85
C TYR A 237 -8.44 -10.81 7.72
N ARG A 238 -8.02 -10.41 6.52
CA ARG A 238 -8.92 -10.31 5.36
C ARG A 238 -9.50 -11.67 4.99
N ASP A 239 -10.73 -11.63 4.48
CA ASP A 239 -11.54 -12.77 4.04
C ASP A 239 -12.08 -13.68 5.16
N ASP A 240 -11.57 -13.55 6.40
CA ASP A 240 -12.03 -14.31 7.57
C ASP A 240 -11.75 -13.58 8.90
N GLU A 241 -12.26 -12.36 9.04
CA GLU A 241 -11.96 -11.48 10.19
C GLU A 241 -12.43 -12.11 11.51
N GLU A 242 -13.58 -12.79 11.48
CA GLU A 242 -14.14 -13.45 12.64
C GLU A 242 -13.27 -14.59 13.15
N ALA A 243 -12.83 -15.51 12.27
CA ALA A 243 -11.97 -16.60 12.72
C ALA A 243 -10.58 -16.09 13.11
N ALA A 244 -10.07 -15.04 12.44
CA ALA A 244 -8.80 -14.42 12.77
C ALA A 244 -8.81 -13.90 14.21
N VAL A 245 -9.79 -13.07 14.57
CA VAL A 245 -9.92 -12.51 15.91
C VAL A 245 -10.29 -13.60 16.94
N ALA A 246 -11.08 -14.59 16.56
CA ALA A 246 -11.42 -15.70 17.45
C ALA A 246 -10.19 -16.52 17.89
N ARG A 247 -9.19 -16.68 17.01
CA ARG A 247 -7.91 -17.32 17.35
C ARG A 247 -7.13 -16.48 18.38
N ILE A 248 -7.10 -15.17 18.22
CA ILE A 248 -6.46 -14.25 19.18
C ILE A 248 -7.16 -14.33 20.55
N ALA A 249 -8.49 -14.26 20.55
CA ALA A 249 -9.28 -14.34 21.77
C ALA A 249 -9.10 -15.70 22.49
N ARG A 250 -8.92 -16.79 21.74
CA ARG A 250 -8.61 -18.11 22.31
C ARG A 250 -7.27 -18.13 23.04
N GLU A 251 -6.25 -17.47 22.51
CA GLU A 251 -4.96 -17.34 23.20
C GLU A 251 -5.11 -16.52 24.50
N ALA A 252 -5.81 -15.38 24.41
CA ALA A 252 -5.96 -14.45 25.54
C ALA A 252 -6.91 -14.93 26.65
N LEU A 253 -8.02 -15.57 26.28
CA LEU A 253 -9.13 -15.92 27.19
C LEU A 253 -9.28 -17.44 27.40
N GLY A 254 -8.81 -18.26 26.46
CA GLY A 254 -8.95 -19.71 26.49
C GLY A 254 -10.15 -20.28 25.72
N THR A 255 -10.16 -21.59 25.49
CA THR A 255 -11.14 -22.32 24.65
C THR A 255 -12.60 -22.27 25.11
N GLY A 256 -12.93 -21.64 26.25
CA GLY A 256 -14.28 -21.55 26.80
C GLY A 256 -14.99 -20.19 26.63
N TYR A 257 -14.35 -19.19 26.01
CA TYR A 257 -14.90 -17.82 25.97
C TYR A 257 -16.15 -17.67 25.08
N GLU A 258 -16.37 -18.61 24.16
CA GLU A 258 -17.45 -18.62 23.17
C GLU A 258 -18.85 -18.77 23.82
N GLN A 259 -18.95 -19.38 25.01
CA GLN A 259 -20.23 -19.64 25.70
C GLN A 259 -20.88 -18.38 26.33
N ALA A 260 -20.16 -17.26 26.40
CA ALA A 260 -20.68 -16.01 26.96
C ALA A 260 -21.30 -15.07 25.91
N SER A 261 -20.99 -15.26 24.62
CA SER A 261 -21.42 -14.34 23.55
C SER A 261 -22.82 -14.62 22.98
N THR A 262 -23.46 -15.71 23.40
CA THR A 262 -24.79 -16.16 22.89
C THR A 262 -25.94 -15.83 23.84
N ARG A 263 -25.72 -15.03 24.89
CA ARG A 263 -26.78 -14.57 25.79
C ARG A 263 -27.05 -13.08 25.61
N HIS A 264 -27.52 -12.65 24.44
CA HIS A 264 -28.30 -11.42 24.27
C HIS A 264 -29.44 -11.67 23.29
#